data_AF-A0A495VWR9-F1
#
_entry.id   AF-A0A495VWR9-F1
#
_cell.length_a   1.000
_cell.length_b   1.000
_cell.length_c   1.000
_cell.angle_alpha   90.00
_cell.angle_beta   90.00
_cell.angle_gamma   90.00
#
_symmetry.space_group_name_H-M   'P 1'
#
loop_
_entity.id
_entity.type
_entity.pdbx_description
1 polymer ?
#
loop_
_entity_poly.entity_id
_entity_poly.type
_entity_poly.pdbx_seq_one_letter_code
_entity_poly.pdbx_strand_id
1 'polypeptide(L)'
;MTSPVEQLASALTATLADRTRRSPEASRPPATGWHPGARIGATAARGALAAYHDSGAAGICVLQDGRGVWLNTQSAERSWDFARRPYAVWQWTPSYNGQPTWLIGALAPGAARVELVREDGGVGRADVVDRTFAVEMEIDMVTLRDAKARLEATESTSAEGRAEFEKLLSESRAEMSKVRVRVYDDADALLYDGPSISSDD
;
A
#
# COMPACT_ATOMS: atom_id res chain seq x y z
N MET A 1 7.75 21.61 15.81
CA MET A 1 7.19 20.71 14.79
C MET A 1 7.39 19.28 15.29
N THR A 2 6.34 18.46 15.35
CA THR A 2 6.45 17.04 15.74
C THR A 2 7.23 16.27 14.67
N SER A 3 8.05 15.31 15.07
CA SER A 3 8.78 14.46 14.15
C SER A 3 7.84 13.56 13.31
N PRO A 4 8.27 13.08 12.13
CA PRO A 4 7.48 12.13 11.33
C PRO A 4 7.06 10.89 12.12
N VAL A 5 7.93 10.37 12.99
CA VAL A 5 7.67 9.21 13.85
C VAL A 5 6.57 9.49 14.87
N GLU A 6 6.56 10.66 15.49
CA GLU A 6 5.49 11.06 16.42
C GLU A 6 4.15 11.24 15.69
N GLN A 7 4.17 11.78 14.47
CA GLN A 7 2.98 11.91 13.64
C GLN A 7 2.41 10.54 13.26
N LEU A 8 3.29 9.59 12.90
CA LEU A 8 2.94 8.21 12.59
C LEU A 8 2.32 7.48 13.80
N ALA A 9 2.95 7.57 14.97
CA ALA A 9 2.44 6.96 16.21
C ALA A 9 1.09 7.55 16.63
N SER A 10 0.92 8.87 16.49
CA SER A 10 -0.34 9.55 16.79
C SER A 10 -1.46 9.13 15.83
N ALA A 11 -1.17 9.01 14.53
CA ALA A 11 -2.15 8.57 13.53
C ALA A 11 -2.61 7.12 13.77
N LEU A 12 -1.67 6.24 14.09
CA LEU A 12 -1.96 4.84 14.43
C LEU A 12 -2.85 4.72 15.67
N THR A 13 -2.50 5.46 16.74
CA THR A 13 -3.27 5.46 18.00
C THR A 13 -4.71 5.93 17.78
N ALA A 14 -4.89 7.04 17.07
CA ALA A 14 -6.21 7.59 16.77
C ALA A 14 -7.08 6.61 15.96
N THR A 15 -6.46 5.91 15.00
CA THR A 15 -7.12 4.91 14.16
C THR A 15 -7.55 3.68 14.96
N LEU A 16 -6.65 3.12 15.78
CA LEU A 16 -6.95 1.94 16.60
C LEU A 16 -8.09 2.22 17.59
N ALA A 17 -8.11 3.43 18.18
CA ALA A 17 -9.19 3.86 19.07
C ALA A 17 -10.54 3.96 18.34
N ASP A 18 -10.58 4.51 17.13
CA ASP A 18 -11.81 4.60 16.33
C ASP A 18 -12.31 3.20 15.89
N ARG A 19 -11.41 2.33 15.43
CA ARG A 19 -11.77 0.96 15.03
C ARG A 19 -12.31 0.14 16.20
N THR A 20 -11.64 0.19 17.35
CA THR A 20 -12.11 -0.50 18.57
C THR A 20 -13.54 -0.08 18.94
N ARG A 21 -13.88 1.20 18.76
CA ARG A 21 -15.22 1.73 19.02
C ARG A 21 -16.28 1.19 18.07
N ARG A 22 -15.93 0.98 16.78
CA ARG A 22 -16.88 0.63 15.72
C ARG A 22 -16.99 -0.87 15.44
N SER A 23 -15.97 -1.65 15.78
CA SER A 23 -15.92 -3.09 15.47
C SER A 23 -16.62 -3.94 16.54
N PRO A 24 -17.38 -4.98 16.14
CA PRO A 24 -17.78 -6.08 17.01
C PRO A 24 -16.56 -6.69 17.72
N GLU A 25 -16.74 -7.17 18.95
CA GLU A 25 -15.64 -7.61 19.81
C GLU A 25 -14.72 -8.66 19.16
N ALA A 26 -15.30 -9.60 18.41
CA ALA A 26 -14.57 -10.66 17.70
C ALA A 26 -13.72 -10.19 16.51
N SER A 27 -13.88 -8.95 16.03
CA SER A 27 -13.14 -8.40 14.88
C SER A 27 -12.29 -7.17 15.25
N ARG A 28 -12.13 -6.91 16.54
CA ARG A 28 -11.24 -5.85 17.04
C ARG A 28 -9.78 -6.30 16.89
N PRO A 29 -8.91 -5.46 16.33
CA PRO A 29 -7.47 -5.71 16.44
C PRO A 29 -7.06 -5.64 17.92
N PRO A 30 -5.93 -6.27 18.31
CA PRO A 30 -5.36 -6.08 19.63
C PRO A 30 -5.21 -4.59 19.96
N ALA A 31 -5.49 -4.19 21.20
CA ALA A 31 -5.50 -2.78 21.59
C ALA A 31 -4.08 -2.20 21.78
N THR A 32 -3.08 -3.03 22.03
CA THR A 32 -1.71 -2.65 22.38
C THR A 32 -0.71 -3.50 21.61
N GLY A 33 0.55 -3.07 21.50
CA GLY A 33 1.61 -3.81 20.80
C GLY A 33 1.70 -3.54 19.29
N TRP A 34 0.94 -2.55 18.80
CA TRP A 34 1.04 -2.07 17.43
C TRP A 34 2.07 -0.96 17.33
N HIS A 35 2.83 -0.98 16.24
CA HIS A 35 3.88 -0.04 15.92
C HIS A 35 3.64 0.56 14.53
N PRO A 36 3.93 1.85 14.35
CA PRO A 36 3.82 2.48 13.06
C PRO A 36 4.94 2.02 12.12
N GLY A 37 4.58 1.79 10.87
CA GLY A 37 5.49 1.57 9.76
C GLY A 37 5.53 2.75 8.80
N ALA A 38 5.96 2.47 7.57
CA ALA A 38 6.09 3.39 6.47
C ALA A 38 4.74 3.92 6.00
N ARG A 39 4.74 5.11 5.39
CA ARG A 39 3.50 5.78 4.97
C ARG A 39 3.53 6.37 3.57
N ILE A 40 2.33 6.49 3.00
CA ILE A 40 2.02 7.23 1.79
C ILE A 40 1.22 8.48 2.15
N GLY A 41 1.39 9.57 1.39
CA GLY A 41 0.77 10.85 1.67
C GLY A 41 1.59 11.60 2.74
N ALA A 42 2.32 12.62 2.30
CA ALA A 42 3.16 13.45 3.17
C ALA A 42 2.38 14.15 4.30
N THR A 43 1.04 14.17 4.26
CA THR A 43 0.16 14.72 5.29
C THR A 43 -0.88 13.68 5.77
N ALA A 44 -1.31 13.78 7.02
CA ALA A 44 -2.29 12.84 7.63
C ALA A 44 -3.72 12.97 7.08
N ALA A 45 -3.99 13.92 6.17
CA ALA A 45 -5.33 14.15 5.64
C ALA A 45 -5.73 13.09 4.60
N ARG A 46 -4.80 12.61 3.78
CA ARG A 46 -5.04 11.50 2.84
C ARG A 46 -3.77 10.70 2.69
N GLY A 47 -3.87 9.38 2.77
CA GLY A 47 -2.71 8.51 2.66
C GLY A 47 -2.98 7.12 3.18
N ALA A 48 -1.92 6.38 3.42
CA ALA A 48 -2.00 5.06 4.03
C ALA A 48 -0.76 4.80 4.88
N LEU A 49 -0.97 4.05 5.96
CA LEU A 49 0.04 3.73 6.97
C LEU A 49 0.15 2.21 7.09
N ALA A 50 1.35 1.69 6.87
CA ALA A 50 1.71 0.35 7.29
C ALA A 50 1.79 0.30 8.82
N ALA A 51 1.35 -0.79 9.42
CA ALA A 51 1.51 -1.02 10.86
C ALA A 51 1.77 -2.50 11.11
N TYR A 52 2.59 -2.78 12.11
CA TYR A 52 2.93 -4.14 12.52
C TYR A 52 2.70 -4.30 14.02
N HIS A 53 2.53 -5.53 14.47
CA HIS A 53 2.22 -5.87 15.85
C HIS A 53 3.28 -6.83 16.40
N ASP A 54 3.54 -6.77 17.71
CA ASP A 54 4.53 -7.62 18.40
C ASP A 54 4.31 -9.13 18.18
N SER A 55 3.07 -9.54 17.91
CA SER A 55 2.73 -10.94 17.58
C SER A 55 3.11 -11.36 16.16
N GLY A 56 3.67 -10.46 15.34
CA GLY A 56 3.91 -10.66 13.91
C GLY A 56 2.69 -10.37 13.02
N ALA A 57 1.57 -9.93 13.58
CA ALA A 57 0.44 -9.45 12.78
C ALA A 57 0.80 -8.11 12.12
N ALA A 58 0.15 -7.79 11.01
CA ALA A 58 0.34 -6.50 10.35
C ALA A 58 -0.94 -6.03 9.69
N GLY A 59 -0.96 -4.77 9.29
CA GLY A 59 -2.06 -4.25 8.53
C GLY A 59 -1.82 -2.86 7.96
N ILE A 60 -2.83 -2.41 7.21
CA ILE A 60 -2.84 -1.08 6.60
C ILE A 60 -4.00 -0.29 7.16
N CYS A 61 -3.68 0.91 7.62
CA CYS A 61 -4.62 1.96 7.91
C CYS A 61 -4.66 2.95 6.76
N VAL A 62 -5.78 3.05 6.04
CA VAL A 62 -6.00 4.13 5.08
C VAL A 62 -6.49 5.36 5.82
N LEU A 63 -5.81 6.48 5.60
CA LEU A 63 -6.12 7.77 6.17
C LEU A 63 -7.00 8.54 5.18
N GLN A 64 -8.19 8.92 5.62
CA GLN A 64 -9.13 9.74 4.89
C GLN A 64 -9.67 10.87 5.79
N ASP A 65 -9.34 12.10 5.44
CA ASP A 65 -9.62 13.34 6.19
C ASP A 65 -9.21 13.24 7.67
N GLY A 66 -8.02 12.68 7.93
CA GLY A 66 -7.49 12.46 9.28
C GLY A 66 -8.16 11.32 10.05
N ARG A 67 -9.11 10.59 9.44
CA ARG A 67 -9.71 9.38 9.99
C ARG A 67 -9.05 8.16 9.38
N GLY A 68 -8.68 7.20 10.21
CA GLY A 68 -8.12 5.95 9.73
C GLY A 68 -9.19 4.87 9.62
N VAL A 69 -9.25 4.23 8.46
CA VAL A 69 -10.00 2.99 8.23
C VAL A 69 -8.99 1.88 8.04
N TRP A 70 -8.99 0.90 8.92
CA TRP A 70 -8.18 -0.29 8.69
C TRP A 70 -8.84 -1.16 7.62
N LEU A 71 -8.13 -1.38 6.52
CA LEU A 71 -8.63 -2.21 5.43
C LEU A 71 -8.29 -3.68 5.62
N ASN A 72 -7.06 -3.98 6.05
CA ASN A 72 -6.57 -5.35 6.16
C ASN A 72 -5.76 -5.52 7.44
N THR A 73 -6.09 -6.52 8.24
CA THR A 73 -5.27 -7.03 9.35
C THR A 73 -4.98 -8.49 9.06
N GLN A 74 -3.74 -8.80 8.71
CA GLN A 74 -3.30 -10.18 8.50
C GLN A 74 -2.84 -10.77 9.84
N SER A 75 -3.31 -11.97 10.15
CA SER A 75 -2.82 -12.73 11.31
C SER A 75 -1.40 -13.23 11.06
N ALA A 76 -0.66 -13.47 12.13
CA ALA A 76 0.72 -13.95 12.09
C ALA A 76 0.91 -15.27 11.30
N GLU A 77 -0.15 -16.05 11.11
CA GLU A 77 -0.13 -17.34 10.40
C GLU A 77 0.07 -17.20 8.88
N ARG A 78 -0.16 -16.01 8.30
CA ARG A 78 0.32 -15.67 6.95
C ARG A 78 1.63 -14.90 7.06
N SER A 79 2.68 -15.60 7.47
CA SER A 79 4.04 -15.07 7.37
C SER A 79 4.33 -14.65 5.93
N TRP A 80 4.94 -13.48 5.75
CA TRP A 80 5.33 -12.96 4.43
C TRP A 80 6.12 -13.99 3.64
N ASP A 81 5.65 -14.31 2.44
CA ASP A 81 6.42 -15.14 1.52
C ASP A 81 7.40 -14.27 0.74
N PHE A 82 8.66 -14.30 1.18
CA PHE A 82 9.78 -13.63 0.50
C PHE A 82 10.53 -14.57 -0.47
N ALA A 83 10.03 -15.79 -0.71
CA ALA A 83 10.72 -16.74 -1.60
C ALA A 83 10.72 -16.27 -3.07
N ARG A 84 9.70 -15.50 -3.47
CA ARG A 84 9.57 -14.99 -4.85
C ARG A 84 10.34 -13.68 -5.08
N ARG A 85 10.47 -12.85 -4.04
CA ARG A 85 11.07 -11.51 -4.11
C ARG A 85 11.48 -11.05 -2.71
N PRO A 86 12.51 -10.17 -2.58
CA PRO A 86 13.00 -9.68 -1.29
C PRO A 86 12.05 -8.65 -0.63
N TYR A 87 10.77 -8.69 -0.97
CA TYR A 87 9.70 -7.86 -0.41
C TYR A 87 8.34 -8.53 -0.65
N ALA A 88 7.33 -8.14 0.11
CA ALA A 88 5.94 -8.56 -0.05
C ALA A 88 5.05 -7.33 -0.15
N VAL A 89 4.08 -7.34 -1.06
CA VAL A 89 3.13 -6.24 -1.25
C VAL A 89 1.86 -6.53 -0.46
N TRP A 90 1.39 -5.54 0.29
CA TRP A 90 0.15 -5.63 1.07
C TRP A 90 -1.01 -4.98 0.34
N GLN A 91 -0.75 -3.81 -0.24
CA GLN A 91 -1.70 -3.06 -1.02
C GLN A 91 -0.95 -2.26 -2.06
N TRP A 92 -1.61 -2.14 -3.19
CA TRP A 92 -1.21 -1.24 -4.25
C TRP A 92 -2.43 -0.47 -4.72
N THR A 93 -2.19 0.67 -5.35
CA THR A 93 -3.23 1.44 -6.04
C THR A 93 -2.62 1.94 -7.34
N PRO A 94 -3.26 1.68 -8.49
CA PRO A 94 -2.77 2.19 -9.76
C PRO A 94 -2.91 3.71 -9.82
N SER A 95 -2.11 4.36 -10.65
CA SER A 95 -2.37 5.75 -11.02
C SER A 95 -3.70 5.83 -11.77
N TYR A 96 -4.69 6.42 -11.13
CA TYR A 96 -6.04 6.51 -11.69
C TYR A 96 -6.77 7.70 -11.05
N ASN A 97 -7.57 8.44 -11.84
CA ASN A 97 -8.38 9.58 -11.37
C ASN A 97 -7.54 10.68 -10.68
N GLY A 98 -6.35 10.98 -11.22
CA GLY A 98 -5.43 11.97 -10.66
C GLY A 98 -4.86 11.58 -9.29
N GLN A 99 -4.92 10.31 -8.92
CA GLN A 99 -4.18 9.75 -7.80
C GLN A 99 -2.88 9.11 -8.31
N PRO A 100 -1.77 9.25 -7.56
CA PRO A 100 -0.52 8.58 -7.91
C PRO A 100 -0.60 7.07 -7.72
N THR A 101 0.36 6.36 -8.31
CA THR A 101 0.58 4.94 -8.01
C THR A 101 1.19 4.77 -6.63
N TRP A 102 0.60 3.89 -5.83
CA TRP A 102 1.01 3.61 -4.46
C TRP A 102 1.37 2.14 -4.30
N LEU A 103 2.43 1.86 -3.55
CA LEU A 103 2.82 0.50 -3.15
C LEU A 103 3.21 0.49 -1.68
N ILE A 104 2.56 -0.38 -0.89
CA ILE A 104 2.83 -0.56 0.55
C ILE A 104 3.09 -2.03 0.81
N GLY A 105 4.09 -2.31 1.63
CA GLY A 105 4.45 -3.69 1.95
C GLY A 105 5.52 -3.84 3.03
N ALA A 106 6.15 -5.00 3.03
CA ALA A 106 7.25 -5.37 3.91
C ALA A 106 8.47 -5.82 3.10
N LEU A 107 9.65 -5.61 3.67
CA LEU A 107 10.95 -6.04 3.17
C LEU A 107 11.36 -7.35 3.82
N ALA A 108 12.02 -8.21 3.04
CA ALA A 108 12.68 -9.39 3.57
C ALA A 108 13.85 -8.99 4.48
N PRO A 109 14.27 -9.86 5.43
CA PRO A 109 15.54 -9.65 6.13
C PRO A 109 16.70 -9.44 5.14
N GLY A 110 17.50 -8.40 5.38
CA GLY A 110 18.62 -8.01 4.51
C GLY A 110 18.26 -7.07 3.36
N ALA A 111 16.97 -6.83 3.07
CA ALA A 111 16.55 -5.76 2.17
C ALA A 111 16.32 -4.45 2.94
N ALA A 112 16.77 -3.34 2.37
CA ALA A 112 16.86 -2.05 3.06
C ALA A 112 16.27 -0.87 2.28
N ARG A 113 16.29 -0.93 0.93
CA ARG A 113 15.76 0.14 0.08
C ARG A 113 14.85 -0.43 -1.00
N VAL A 114 13.74 0.27 -1.25
CA VAL A 114 12.82 0.03 -2.37
C VAL A 114 12.72 1.30 -3.21
N GLU A 115 12.70 1.10 -4.53
CA GLU A 115 12.49 2.15 -5.51
C GLU A 115 11.42 1.71 -6.51
N LEU A 116 10.48 2.59 -6.82
CA LEU A 116 9.68 2.46 -8.04
C LEU A 116 10.41 3.13 -9.19
N VAL A 117 10.38 2.49 -10.35
CA VAL A 117 11.05 2.96 -11.57
C VAL A 117 10.01 3.17 -12.66
N ARG A 118 9.98 4.39 -13.21
CA ARG A 118 9.17 4.75 -14.39
C ARG A 118 9.84 4.32 -15.67
N GLU A 119 9.05 4.20 -16.74
CA GLU A 119 9.57 3.95 -18.08
C GLU A 119 10.54 5.04 -18.57
N ASP A 120 10.32 6.30 -18.15
CA ASP A 120 11.20 7.44 -18.45
C ASP A 120 12.51 7.46 -17.64
N GLY A 121 12.73 6.46 -16.78
CA GLY A 121 13.88 6.37 -15.89
C GLY A 121 13.75 7.17 -14.59
N GLY A 122 12.63 7.86 -14.37
CA GLY A 122 12.32 8.51 -13.09
C GLY A 122 12.22 7.49 -11.96
N VAL A 123 12.72 7.89 -10.77
CA VAL A 123 12.79 7.01 -9.60
C VAL A 123 12.04 7.64 -8.42
N GLY A 124 11.10 6.88 -7.86
CA GLY A 124 10.43 7.19 -6.60
C GLY A 124 11.00 6.32 -5.49
N ARG A 125 11.68 6.94 -4.51
CA ARG A 125 12.25 6.22 -3.36
C ARG A 125 11.19 5.99 -2.29
N ALA A 126 11.12 4.76 -1.79
CA ALA A 126 10.22 4.42 -0.69
C ALA A 126 10.66 5.04 0.64
N ASP A 127 9.67 5.43 1.45
CA ASP A 127 9.82 5.51 2.90
C ASP A 127 9.97 4.09 3.45
N VAL A 128 10.92 3.88 4.36
CA VAL A 128 11.20 2.58 4.95
C VAL A 128 11.32 2.75 6.46
N VAL A 129 10.46 2.05 7.20
CA VAL A 129 10.40 2.11 8.67
C VAL A 129 10.20 0.69 9.19
N ASP A 130 11.16 0.22 10.00
CA ASP A 130 11.18 -1.13 10.56
C ASP A 130 10.77 -2.24 9.57
N ARG A 131 11.47 -2.28 8.43
CA ARG A 131 11.23 -3.20 7.31
C ARG A 131 9.86 -3.11 6.64
N THR A 132 8.98 -2.20 7.04
CA THR A 132 7.84 -1.83 6.20
C THR A 132 8.29 -0.78 5.19
N PHE A 133 7.69 -0.79 4.01
CA PHE A 133 7.97 0.21 2.98
C PHE A 133 6.68 0.80 2.43
N ALA A 134 6.77 2.04 1.98
CA ALA A 134 5.68 2.77 1.35
C ALA A 134 6.24 3.70 0.29
N VAL A 135 5.69 3.66 -0.92
CA VAL A 135 6.16 4.47 -2.04
C VAL A 135 4.99 4.96 -2.86
N GLU A 136 5.11 6.22 -3.26
CA GLU A 136 4.13 6.98 -4.03
C GLU A 136 4.85 7.61 -5.22
N MET A 137 4.32 7.41 -6.42
CA MET A 137 4.88 7.97 -7.63
C MET A 137 3.81 8.15 -8.70
N GLU A 138 3.88 9.28 -9.40
CA GLU A 138 3.08 9.50 -10.61
C GLU A 138 3.62 8.63 -11.75
N ILE A 139 2.82 7.65 -12.16
CA ILE A 139 3.08 6.75 -13.29
C ILE A 139 1.93 6.91 -14.27
N ASP A 140 2.24 7.15 -15.54
CA ASP A 140 1.22 7.26 -16.57
C ASP A 140 0.73 5.86 -16.99
N MET A 141 -0.47 5.51 -16.57
CA MET A 141 -1.11 4.23 -16.88
C MET A 141 -2.11 4.41 -18.01
N VAL A 142 -1.62 4.23 -19.25
CA VAL A 142 -2.34 4.60 -20.48
C VAL A 142 -3.75 4.00 -20.54
N THR A 143 -3.91 2.72 -20.16
CA THR A 143 -5.22 2.03 -20.20
C THR A 143 -6.22 2.56 -19.17
N LEU A 144 -5.76 3.26 -18.14
CA LEU A 144 -6.58 3.75 -17.02
C LEU A 144 -6.93 5.24 -17.13
N ARG A 145 -6.39 5.98 -18.10
CA ARG A 145 -6.62 7.42 -18.25
C ARG A 145 -8.11 7.79 -18.27
N ASP A 146 -8.91 7.01 -18.99
CA ASP A 146 -10.34 7.26 -19.19
C ASP A 146 -11.24 6.43 -18.26
N ALA A 147 -10.67 5.65 -17.34
CA ALA A 147 -11.44 4.72 -16.51
C ALA A 147 -12.54 5.41 -15.67
N LYS A 148 -12.37 6.69 -15.35
CA LYS A 148 -13.34 7.47 -14.56
C LYS A 148 -14.57 7.78 -15.40
N ALA A 149 -14.35 8.34 -16.58
CA ALA A 149 -15.43 8.61 -17.51
C ALA A 149 -16.18 7.33 -17.89
N ARG A 150 -15.46 6.21 -18.06
CA ARG A 150 -16.04 4.89 -18.33
C ARG A 150 -16.94 4.41 -17.18
N LEU A 151 -16.46 4.49 -15.93
CA LEU A 151 -17.27 4.13 -14.76
C LEU A 151 -18.49 5.05 -14.60
N GLU A 152 -18.31 6.38 -14.73
CA GLU A 152 -19.38 7.37 -14.60
C GLU A 152 -20.43 7.28 -15.71
N ALA A 153 -20.09 6.74 -16.88
CA ALA A 153 -21.02 6.48 -17.97
C ALA A 153 -21.94 5.28 -17.72
N THR A 154 -21.68 4.47 -16.69
CA THR A 154 -22.46 3.28 -16.35
C THR A 154 -23.13 3.44 -14.99
N GLU A 155 -24.33 2.88 -14.84
CA GLU A 155 -24.96 2.84 -13.52
C GLU A 155 -24.28 1.78 -12.64
N SER A 156 -23.78 2.17 -11.46
CA SER A 156 -23.02 1.29 -10.56
C SER A 156 -23.76 0.01 -10.10
N THR A 157 -25.09 0.02 -10.13
CA THR A 157 -25.94 -1.13 -9.77
C THR A 157 -26.33 -1.99 -10.97
N SER A 158 -25.97 -1.59 -12.18
CA SER A 158 -26.27 -2.34 -13.41
C SER A 158 -25.26 -3.45 -13.67
N ALA A 159 -25.66 -4.43 -14.50
CA ALA A 159 -24.75 -5.47 -14.97
C ALA A 159 -23.59 -4.89 -15.82
N GLU A 160 -23.86 -3.83 -16.59
CA GLU A 160 -22.86 -3.12 -17.38
C GLU A 160 -21.83 -2.43 -16.48
N GLY A 161 -22.28 -1.72 -15.44
CA GLY A 161 -21.38 -1.09 -14.46
C GLY A 161 -20.57 -2.11 -13.66
N ARG A 162 -21.14 -3.29 -13.38
CA ARG A 162 -20.38 -4.41 -12.77
C ARG A 162 -19.28 -4.91 -13.70
N ALA A 163 -19.60 -5.17 -14.96
CA ALA A 163 -18.63 -5.63 -15.95
C ALA A 163 -17.52 -4.59 -16.18
N GLU A 164 -17.87 -3.31 -16.21
CA GLU A 164 -16.89 -2.23 -16.36
C GLU A 164 -15.96 -2.11 -15.14
N PHE A 165 -16.49 -2.28 -13.93
CA PHE A 165 -15.67 -2.34 -12.72
C PHE A 165 -14.71 -3.54 -12.71
N GLU A 166 -15.18 -4.72 -13.10
CA GLU A 166 -14.32 -5.92 -13.20
C GLU A 166 -13.23 -5.76 -14.26
N LYS A 167 -13.58 -5.17 -15.40
CA LYS A 167 -12.62 -4.80 -16.44
C LYS A 167 -11.56 -3.83 -15.91
N LEU A 168 -11.98 -2.82 -15.15
CA LEU A 168 -11.06 -1.87 -14.53
C LEU A 168 -10.09 -2.55 -13.55
N LEU A 169 -10.56 -3.50 -12.74
CA LEU A 169 -9.69 -4.26 -11.83
C LEU A 169 -8.63 -5.07 -12.60
N SER A 170 -9.03 -5.68 -13.72
CA SER A 170 -8.13 -6.41 -14.60
C SER A 170 -7.08 -5.49 -15.25
N GLU A 171 -7.52 -4.36 -15.82
CA GLU A 171 -6.66 -3.34 -16.41
C GLU A 171 -5.68 -2.76 -15.36
N SER A 172 -6.17 -2.50 -14.15
CA SER A 172 -5.36 -2.01 -13.03
C SER A 172 -4.23 -2.95 -12.67
N ARG A 173 -4.53 -4.26 -12.56
CA ARG A 173 -3.51 -5.27 -12.28
C ARG A 173 -2.52 -5.40 -13.45
N ALA A 174 -3.01 -5.34 -14.69
CA ALA A 174 -2.16 -5.40 -15.86
C ALA A 174 -1.18 -4.22 -15.93
N GLU A 175 -1.62 -2.99 -15.67
CA GLU A 175 -0.72 -1.82 -15.61
C GLU A 175 0.27 -1.91 -14.46
N MET A 176 -0.19 -2.29 -13.26
CA MET A 176 0.71 -2.43 -12.10
C MET A 176 1.77 -3.51 -12.30
N SER A 177 1.47 -4.57 -13.05
CA SER A 177 2.47 -5.59 -13.38
C SER A 177 3.60 -5.08 -14.31
N LYS A 178 3.37 -3.95 -15.00
CA LYS A 178 4.40 -3.28 -15.82
C LYS A 178 5.26 -2.32 -15.02
N VAL A 179 4.76 -1.82 -13.89
CA VAL A 179 5.52 -0.94 -12.99
C VAL A 179 6.72 -1.71 -12.47
N ARG A 180 7.92 -1.12 -12.58
CA ARG A 180 9.16 -1.74 -12.11
C ARG A 180 9.49 -1.33 -10.68
N VAL A 181 10.03 -2.28 -9.94
CA VAL A 181 10.60 -2.11 -8.60
C VAL A 181 12.06 -2.53 -8.61
N ARG A 182 12.90 -1.76 -7.93
CA ARG A 182 14.24 -2.16 -7.53
C ARG A 182 14.33 -2.28 -6.02
N VAL A 183 15.00 -3.33 -5.55
CA VAL A 183 15.25 -3.55 -4.12
C VAL A 183 16.74 -3.73 -3.89
N TYR A 184 17.25 -3.11 -2.83
CA TYR A 184 18.66 -3.13 -2.46
C TYR A 184 18.84 -3.56 -1.01
N ASP A 185 20.00 -4.11 -0.69
CA ASP A 185 20.45 -4.32 0.69
C ASP A 185 21.05 -3.05 1.32
N ASP A 186 21.49 -3.16 2.58
CA ASP A 186 22.14 -2.07 3.33
C ASP A 186 23.50 -1.65 2.75
N ALA A 187 24.11 -2.48 1.89
CA ALA A 187 25.37 -2.20 1.21
C ALA A 187 25.14 -1.64 -0.21
N ASP A 188 23.91 -1.21 -0.52
CA ASP A 188 23.48 -0.74 -1.84
C ASP A 188 23.59 -1.79 -2.96
N ALA A 189 23.75 -3.08 -2.64
CA ALA A 189 23.74 -4.14 -3.63
C ALA A 189 22.31 -4.39 -4.13
N LEU A 190 22.14 -4.49 -5.45
CA LEU A 190 20.86 -4.76 -6.07
C LEU A 190 20.44 -6.22 -5.80
N LEU A 191 19.36 -6.40 -5.04
CA LEU A 191 18.77 -7.70 -4.73
C LEU A 191 17.69 -8.11 -5.73
N TYR A 192 16.98 -7.14 -6.31
CA TYR A 192 15.88 -7.40 -7.23
C TYR A 192 15.69 -6.23 -8.19
N ASP A 193 15.42 -6.54 -9.45
CA ASP A 193 14.92 -5.59 -10.45
C ASP A 193 13.89 -6.30 -11.34
N GLY A 194 12.63 -5.88 -11.25
CA GLY A 194 11.53 -6.53 -11.95
C GLY A 194 10.17 -5.92 -11.66
N PRO A 195 9.07 -6.61 -12.02
CA PRO A 195 7.70 -6.16 -11.76
C PRO A 195 7.42 -5.82 -10.29
N SER A 196 6.56 -4.83 -10.07
CA SER A 196 6.13 -4.39 -8.73
C SER A 196 5.14 -5.35 -8.08
N ILE A 197 4.36 -6.06 -8.89
CA ILE A 197 3.42 -7.10 -8.48
C ILE A 197 3.45 -8.26 -9.48
N SER A 198 3.06 -9.43 -9.03
CA SER A 198 2.82 -10.62 -9.84
C SER A 198 1.33 -10.77 -10.16
N SER A 199 1.00 -11.66 -11.09
CA SER A 199 -0.39 -12.00 -11.41
C SER A 199 -1.19 -12.56 -10.22
N ASP A 200 -0.49 -13.10 -9.23
CA ASP A 200 -1.06 -13.81 -8.09
C ASP A 200 -1.20 -12.93 -6.84
N ASP A 201 -0.77 -11.66 -6.90
CA ASP A 201 -0.96 -10.65 -5.84
C ASP A 201 -2.31 -9.93 -5.97
#